data_AF-A0A0D2M5L5-F1
#
_entry.id   AF-A0A0D2M5L5-F1
#
_cell.length_a   1.000
_cell.length_b   1.000
_cell.length_c   1.000
_cell.angle_alpha   90.00
_cell.angle_beta   90.00
_cell.angle_gamma   90.00
#
_symmetry.space_group_name_H-M   'P 1'
#
loop_
_entity.id
_entity.type
_entity.pdbx_description
1 polymer ?
#
loop_
_entity_poly.entity_id
_entity_poly.type
_entity_poly.pdbx_seq_one_letter_code
_entity_poly.pdbx_strand_id
1 'polypeptide(L)'
;MWDDTSPHWGNYSVLNICGVYIPIIYWKQVYSHSPNGGGSAWKPKQWQSIKNNYSKWKLLVAQFRKGTPDDFWSEFKDKDGNNMKYTAINQCLREIQAQEDSALATRARSEYHDTFADHFSYKKGGIMYVKTKDKDIAKQYRCLISIADCGDDGDDSDD
;
A
#
# COMPACT_ATOMS: atom_id res chain seq x y z
N MET A 1 24.61 -0.73 10.03
CA MET A 1 23.66 -1.76 10.51
C MET A 1 22.70 -1.23 11.59
N TRP A 2 22.82 0.04 12.02
CA TRP A 2 22.04 0.55 13.16
C TRP A 2 20.93 1.51 12.72
N ASP A 3 21.11 2.29 11.65
CA ASP A 3 20.14 3.26 11.13
C ASP A 3 19.75 2.97 9.66
N ASP A 4 18.74 3.69 9.15
CA ASP A 4 18.27 3.68 7.76
C ASP A 4 18.75 4.88 6.92
N THR A 5 19.42 5.84 7.56
CA THR A 5 19.84 7.10 6.94
C THR A 5 21.34 7.17 6.61
N SER A 6 22.16 6.26 7.15
CA SER A 6 23.59 6.26 6.87
C SER A 6 23.89 5.74 5.45
N PRO A 7 24.86 6.34 4.73
CA PRO A 7 25.40 5.80 3.49
C PRO A 7 25.94 4.36 3.61
N HIS A 8 26.19 3.89 4.85
CA HIS A 8 26.66 2.54 5.15
C HIS A 8 25.51 1.53 5.40
N TRP A 9 24.26 1.91 5.12
CA TRP A 9 23.14 0.98 5.15
C TRP A 9 23.23 0.00 3.97
N GLY A 10 23.73 -1.20 4.24
CA GLY A 10 23.94 -2.25 3.24
C GLY A 10 22.68 -3.05 2.86
N ASN A 11 21.46 -2.51 3.08
CA ASN A 11 20.20 -3.21 2.82
C ASN A 11 20.15 -4.65 3.37
N TYR A 12 20.74 -4.88 4.54
CA TYR A 12 20.82 -6.21 5.14
C TYR A 12 20.54 -6.12 6.64
N SER A 13 19.63 -6.99 7.10
CA SER A 13 19.26 -7.15 8.49
C SER A 13 18.88 -8.60 8.76
N VAL A 14 19.09 -9.07 9.98
CA VAL A 14 18.58 -10.38 10.43
C VAL A 14 17.05 -10.37 10.45
N LEU A 15 16.44 -9.22 10.72
CA LEU A 15 15.01 -9.05 10.64
C LEU A 15 14.62 -8.70 9.20
N ASN A 16 14.08 -9.69 8.49
CA ASN A 16 13.46 -9.53 7.19
C ASN A 16 11.96 -9.79 7.33
N ILE A 17 11.13 -8.87 6.84
CA ILE A 17 9.69 -9.08 6.80
C ILE A 17 9.17 -8.86 5.38
N CYS A 18 8.55 -9.88 4.80
CA CYS A 18 8.06 -9.88 3.41
C CYS A 18 9.12 -9.40 2.40
N GLY A 19 10.37 -9.85 2.54
CA GLY A 19 11.46 -9.49 1.63
C GLY A 19 12.13 -8.14 1.92
N VAL A 20 11.62 -7.37 2.89
CA VAL A 20 12.18 -6.07 3.28
C VAL A 20 13.02 -6.21 4.54
N TYR A 21 14.29 -5.81 4.46
CA TYR A 21 15.20 -5.79 5.61
C TYR A 21 14.91 -4.60 6.52
N ILE A 22 14.75 -4.85 7.81
CA ILE A 22 14.38 -3.85 8.81
C ILE A 22 15.60 -3.43 9.64
N PRO A 23 16.04 -2.16 9.57
CA PRO A 23 17.14 -1.63 10.39
C PRO A 23 16.90 -1.78 11.90
N ILE A 24 17.97 -1.98 12.68
CA ILE A 24 17.90 -2.28 14.12
C ILE A 24 17.21 -1.16 14.92
N ILE A 25 17.32 0.12 14.52
CA ILE A 25 16.58 1.22 15.17
C ILE A 25 15.07 1.00 15.23
N TYR A 26 14.50 0.27 14.27
CA TYR A 26 13.06 0.00 14.21
C TYR A 26 12.68 -1.29 14.93
N TRP A 27 13.65 -2.12 15.33
CA TRP A 27 13.36 -3.38 16.02
C TRP A 27 12.62 -3.15 17.32
N LYS A 28 12.97 -2.10 18.06
CA LYS A 28 12.22 -1.74 19.27
C LYS A 28 10.74 -1.56 18.92
N GLN A 29 10.39 -0.80 17.89
CA GLN A 29 8.98 -0.60 17.51
C GLN A 29 8.31 -1.89 17.03
N VAL A 30 9.04 -2.75 16.32
CA VAL A 30 8.54 -4.06 15.87
C VAL A 30 8.26 -4.99 17.06
N TYR A 31 9.14 -5.00 18.07
CA TYR A 31 9.06 -5.93 19.21
C TYR A 31 8.38 -5.35 20.47
N SER A 32 8.25 -4.02 20.61
CA SER A 32 7.77 -3.37 21.84
C SER A 32 6.26 -3.21 21.94
N HIS A 33 5.49 -3.50 20.88
CA HIS A 33 4.05 -3.34 20.92
C HIS A 33 3.31 -4.57 21.49
N SER A 34 3.60 -4.97 22.73
CA SER A 34 2.60 -5.72 23.52
C SER A 34 1.62 -4.74 24.14
N PRO A 35 0.29 -4.83 23.90
CA PRO A 35 -0.65 -3.86 24.47
C PRO A 35 -0.68 -3.89 26.00
N ASN A 36 -0.24 -4.99 26.62
CA ASN A 36 -0.16 -5.17 28.06
C ASN A 36 1.09 -6.00 28.37
N GLY A 37 1.89 -5.58 29.36
CA GLY A 37 3.20 -6.15 29.71
C GLY A 37 3.18 -7.56 30.30
N GLY A 38 2.57 -8.52 29.60
CA GLY A 38 2.62 -9.95 29.89
C GLY A 38 3.15 -10.70 28.69
N GLY A 39 4.29 -11.36 28.85
CA GLY A 39 4.97 -12.09 27.78
C GLY A 39 4.02 -13.05 27.06
N SER A 40 3.88 -12.88 25.75
CA SER A 40 3.29 -13.89 24.90
C SER A 40 3.75 -13.67 23.46
N ALA A 41 4.03 -14.78 22.80
CA ALA A 41 4.61 -14.88 21.47
C ALA A 41 3.96 -13.93 20.45
N TRP A 42 4.80 -13.43 19.54
CA TRP A 42 4.49 -12.61 18.36
C TRP A 42 3.07 -12.87 17.82
N LYS A 43 2.18 -11.87 17.92
CA LYS A 43 0.75 -12.03 17.57
C LYS A 43 0.48 -11.57 16.13
N PRO A 44 -0.31 -12.31 15.33
CA PRO A 44 -0.66 -11.98 13.94
C PRO A 44 -1.22 -10.55 13.74
N LYS A 45 -1.98 -10.02 14.72
CA LYS A 45 -2.57 -8.67 14.67
C LYS A 45 -1.54 -7.54 14.78
N GLN A 46 -0.36 -7.79 15.36
CA GLN A 46 0.72 -6.79 15.45
C GLN A 46 1.34 -6.53 14.07
N TRP A 47 1.59 -7.60 13.31
CA TRP A 47 2.08 -7.51 11.93
C TRP A 47 1.08 -6.77 11.03
N GLN A 48 -0.22 -7.06 11.17
CA GLN A 48 -1.27 -6.34 10.43
C GLN A 48 -1.22 -4.82 10.68
N SER A 49 -1.00 -4.38 11.92
CA SER A 49 -0.89 -2.96 12.27
C SER A 49 0.35 -2.31 11.65
N ILE A 50 1.52 -2.98 11.75
CA ILE A 50 2.77 -2.50 11.15
C ILE A 50 2.65 -2.45 9.63
N LYS A 51 2.13 -3.50 8.99
CA LYS A 51 1.86 -3.56 7.55
C LYS A 51 0.94 -2.41 7.12
N ASN A 52 -0.15 -2.16 7.85
CA ASN A 52 -1.06 -1.05 7.58
C ASN A 52 -0.38 0.31 7.68
N ASN A 53 0.49 0.51 8.67
CA ASN A 53 1.26 1.76 8.80
C ASN A 53 2.31 1.90 7.69
N TYR A 54 3.00 0.82 7.35
CA TYR A 54 3.94 0.79 6.23
C TYR A 54 3.26 1.14 4.91
N SER A 55 2.09 0.57 4.62
CA SER A 55 1.31 0.91 3.42
C SER A 55 0.93 2.39 3.38
N LYS A 56 0.54 2.99 4.50
CA LYS A 56 0.27 4.44 4.62
C LYS A 56 1.52 5.28 4.36
N TRP A 57 2.65 4.90 4.97
CA TRP A 57 3.93 5.59 4.75
C TRP A 57 4.36 5.49 3.29
N LYS A 58 4.23 4.32 2.66
CA LYS A 58 4.56 4.12 1.25
C LYS A 58 3.75 5.06 0.36
N LEU A 59 2.45 5.20 0.60
CA LEU A 59 1.58 6.13 -0.16
C LEU A 59 1.99 7.59 0.05
N LEU A 60 2.21 8.00 1.30
CA LEU A 60 2.60 9.37 1.63
C LEU A 60 3.94 9.74 1.00
N VAL A 61 4.94 8.86 1.14
CA VAL A 61 6.28 9.06 0.57
C VAL A 61 6.23 9.05 -0.95
N ALA A 62 5.42 8.20 -1.57
CA ALA A 62 5.24 8.20 -3.02
C ALA A 62 4.68 9.54 -3.51
N GLN A 63 3.66 10.10 -2.85
CA GLN A 63 3.12 11.42 -3.20
C GLN A 63 4.15 12.52 -2.95
N PHE A 64 4.81 12.51 -1.80
CA PHE A 64 5.85 13.50 -1.46
C PHE A 64 6.98 13.55 -2.49
N ARG A 65 7.33 12.40 -3.10
CA ARG A 65 8.38 12.31 -4.13
C ARG A 65 7.95 12.74 -5.53
N LYS A 66 6.65 12.98 -5.79
CA LYS A 66 6.18 13.40 -7.13
C LYS A 66 6.56 14.84 -7.48
N GLY A 67 6.79 15.68 -6.47
CA GLY A 67 7.06 17.10 -6.64
C GLY A 67 8.06 17.62 -5.61
N THR A 68 7.99 18.92 -5.36
CA THR A 68 8.78 19.55 -4.31
C THR A 68 8.07 19.51 -2.95
N PRO A 69 8.78 19.71 -1.84
CA PRO A 69 8.14 19.84 -0.52
C PRO A 69 7.08 20.95 -0.48
N ASP A 70 7.28 22.04 -1.21
CA ASP A 70 6.34 23.16 -1.27
C ASP A 70 5.08 22.78 -2.04
N ASP A 71 5.20 22.05 -3.15
CA ASP A 71 4.05 21.51 -3.90
C ASP A 71 3.21 20.61 -3.00
N PHE A 72 3.86 19.70 -2.26
CA PHE A 72 3.19 18.79 -1.34
C PHE A 72 2.41 19.56 -0.27
N TRP A 73 3.05 20.53 0.40
CA TRP A 73 2.35 21.30 1.43
C TRP A 73 1.32 22.28 0.87
N SER A 74 1.41 22.68 -0.40
CA SER A 74 0.36 23.44 -1.07
C SER A 74 -0.89 22.60 -1.32
N GLU A 75 -0.70 21.32 -1.67
CA GLU A 75 -1.76 20.35 -1.91
C GLU A 75 -2.48 19.95 -0.61
N PHE A 76 -1.73 19.80 0.50
CA PHE A 76 -2.25 19.34 1.78
C PHE A 76 -2.40 20.46 2.82
N LYS A 77 -3.12 21.53 2.44
CA LYS A 77 -3.60 22.56 3.38
C LYS A 77 -5.05 22.32 3.78
N ASP A 78 -5.36 22.65 5.02
CA ASP A 78 -6.73 22.75 5.47
C ASP A 78 -7.39 24.04 4.96
N LYS A 79 -8.69 24.18 5.25
CA LYS A 79 -9.51 25.33 4.85
C LYS A 79 -9.04 26.64 5.48
N ASP A 80 -8.29 26.55 6.57
CA ASP A 80 -7.75 27.66 7.34
C ASP A 80 -6.30 28.01 6.90
N GLY A 81 -5.75 27.30 5.91
CA GLY A 81 -4.42 27.51 5.34
C GLY A 81 -3.27 26.82 6.09
N ASN A 82 -3.57 26.06 7.14
CA ASN A 82 -2.59 25.29 7.91
C ASN A 82 -2.32 23.93 7.26
N ASN A 83 -1.17 23.35 7.59
CA ASN A 83 -0.80 22.02 7.09
C ASN A 83 -1.71 20.96 7.71
N MET A 84 -2.26 20.08 6.87
CA MET A 84 -3.12 18.99 7.33
C MET A 84 -2.38 18.02 8.25
N LYS A 85 -3.11 17.43 9.20
CA LYS A 85 -2.57 16.36 10.07
C LYS A 85 -2.35 15.07 9.26
N TYR A 86 -1.42 14.23 9.72
CA TYR A 86 -1.08 12.95 9.09
C TYR A 86 -2.31 12.08 8.73
N THR A 87 -3.30 11.96 9.62
CA THR A 87 -4.51 11.18 9.36
C THR A 87 -5.37 11.76 8.24
N ALA A 88 -5.46 13.09 8.15
CA ALA A 88 -6.20 13.79 7.12
C ALA A 88 -5.51 13.68 5.75
N ILE A 89 -4.18 13.81 5.72
CA ILE A 89 -3.38 13.58 4.50
C ILE A 89 -3.62 12.15 3.98
N ASN A 90 -3.53 11.14 4.84
CA ASN A 90 -3.79 9.74 4.46
C ASN A 90 -5.22 9.48 3.98
N GLN A 91 -6.19 10.27 4.44
CA GLN A 91 -7.57 10.17 3.98
C GLN A 91 -7.70 10.76 2.57
N CYS A 92 -7.18 11.96 2.34
CA CYS A 92 -7.16 12.58 1.01
C CYS A 92 -6.41 11.71 -0.01
N LEU A 93 -5.26 11.14 0.36
CA LEU A 93 -4.52 10.24 -0.53
C LEU A 93 -5.33 8.99 -0.91
N ARG A 94 -6.12 8.45 0.02
CA ARG A 94 -6.98 7.30 -0.27
C ARG A 94 -8.15 7.67 -1.18
N GLU A 95 -8.70 8.86 -1.02
CA GLU A 95 -9.77 9.38 -1.89
C GLU A 95 -9.25 9.62 -3.31
N ILE A 96 -8.08 10.25 -3.44
CA ILE A 96 -7.40 10.43 -4.74
C ILE A 96 -7.16 9.07 -5.40
N GLN A 97 -6.59 8.11 -4.66
CA GLN A 97 -6.32 6.77 -5.22
C GLN A 97 -7.62 6.06 -5.65
N ALA A 98 -8.68 6.17 -4.86
CA ALA A 98 -9.97 5.59 -5.18
C ALA A 98 -10.59 6.24 -6.44
N GLN A 99 -10.43 7.56 -6.61
CA GLN A 99 -10.89 8.27 -7.80
C GLN A 99 -10.11 7.84 -9.05
N GLU A 100 -8.78 7.75 -8.95
CA GLU A 100 -7.93 7.24 -10.04
C GLU A 100 -8.27 5.79 -10.39
N ASP A 101 -8.44 4.92 -9.39
CA ASP A 101 -8.79 3.53 -9.59
C ASP A 101 -10.17 3.39 -10.24
N SER A 102 -11.15 4.21 -9.86
CA SER A 102 -12.48 4.20 -10.47
C SER A 102 -12.46 4.67 -11.93
N ALA A 103 -11.67 5.71 -12.24
CA ALA A 103 -11.48 6.17 -13.61
C ALA A 103 -10.83 5.09 -14.49
N LEU A 104 -9.80 4.41 -13.97
CA LEU A 104 -9.14 3.30 -14.67
C LEU A 104 -10.05 2.08 -14.83
N ALA A 105 -10.83 1.73 -13.80
CA ALA A 105 -11.80 0.63 -13.88
C ALA A 105 -12.89 0.93 -14.92
N THR A 106 -13.38 2.17 -14.97
CA THR A 106 -14.34 2.61 -16.00
C THR A 106 -13.74 2.49 -17.40
N ARG A 107 -12.48 2.92 -17.56
CA ARG A 107 -11.77 2.78 -18.84
C ARG A 107 -11.59 1.32 -19.24
N ALA A 108 -11.17 0.46 -18.31
CA ALA A 108 -11.02 -0.98 -18.53
C ALA A 108 -12.34 -1.64 -18.95
N ARG A 109 -13.45 -1.31 -18.28
CA ARG A 109 -14.79 -1.80 -18.66
C ARG A 109 -15.19 -1.35 -20.05
N SER A 110 -14.89 -0.10 -20.42
CA SER A 110 -15.18 0.43 -21.76
C SER A 110 -14.31 -0.18 -22.85
N GLU A 111 -13.04 -0.47 -22.57
CA GLU A 111 -12.07 -0.96 -23.57
C GLU A 111 -12.22 -2.45 -23.84
N TYR A 112 -12.37 -3.26 -22.79
CA TYR A 112 -12.46 -4.71 -22.92
C TYR A 112 -13.89 -5.20 -23.13
N HIS A 113 -14.92 -4.42 -22.78
CA HIS A 113 -16.34 -4.70 -22.98
C HIS A 113 -16.71 -6.20 -22.92
N ASP A 114 -16.79 -6.88 -24.08
CA ASP A 114 -17.16 -8.30 -24.20
C ASP A 114 -16.12 -9.28 -23.63
N THR A 115 -14.83 -8.95 -23.71
CA THR A 115 -13.72 -9.76 -23.15
C THR A 115 -13.36 -9.35 -21.72
N PHE A 116 -14.14 -8.45 -21.10
CA PHE A 116 -13.86 -7.97 -19.74
C PHE A 116 -13.83 -9.12 -18.71
N ALA A 117 -14.77 -10.06 -18.80
CA ALA A 117 -14.82 -11.20 -17.88
C ALA A 117 -13.60 -12.13 -18.02
N ASP A 118 -13.05 -12.25 -19.23
CA ASP A 118 -11.88 -13.08 -19.51
C ASP A 118 -10.61 -12.44 -18.92
N HIS A 119 -10.48 -11.12 -19.06
CA HIS A 119 -9.32 -10.38 -18.58
C HIS A 119 -9.38 -10.02 -17.10
N PHE A 120 -10.56 -9.83 -16.52
CA PHE A 120 -10.76 -9.33 -15.15
C PHE A 120 -11.52 -10.32 -14.29
N SER A 121 -11.01 -11.54 -14.19
CA SER A 121 -11.56 -12.58 -13.32
C SER A 121 -10.51 -13.19 -12.40
N TYR A 122 -10.98 -13.94 -11.39
CA TYR A 122 -10.15 -14.72 -10.48
C TYR A 122 -10.83 -16.04 -10.13
N LYS A 123 -10.04 -17.04 -9.77
CA LYS A 123 -10.53 -18.37 -9.41
C LYS A 123 -10.63 -18.49 -7.89
N LYS A 124 -11.80 -18.86 -7.37
CA LYS A 124 -12.01 -19.16 -5.94
C LYS A 124 -12.83 -20.46 -5.82
N GLY A 125 -12.28 -21.45 -5.12
CA GLY A 125 -12.96 -22.74 -4.93
C GLY A 125 -13.33 -23.47 -6.23
N GLY A 126 -12.51 -23.32 -7.29
CA GLY A 126 -12.79 -23.94 -8.60
C GLY A 126 -13.73 -23.13 -9.51
N ILE A 127 -14.38 -22.10 -9.00
CA ILE A 127 -15.32 -21.24 -9.73
C ILE A 127 -14.60 -19.96 -10.15
N MET A 128 -14.88 -19.49 -11.38
CA MET A 128 -14.39 -18.21 -11.90
C MET A 128 -15.34 -17.08 -11.49
N TYR A 129 -14.79 -16.03 -10.89
CA TYR A 129 -15.50 -14.83 -10.48
C TYR A 129 -14.97 -13.62 -11.22
N VAL A 130 -15.85 -12.78 -11.74
CA VAL A 130 -15.47 -11.50 -12.35
C VAL A 130 -15.18 -10.49 -11.23
N LYS A 131 -14.09 -9.73 -11.36
CA LYS A 131 -13.71 -8.69 -10.42
C LYS A 131 -14.74 -7.56 -10.47
N THR A 132 -15.19 -7.14 -9.29
CA THR A 132 -16.18 -6.07 -9.15
C THR A 132 -15.60 -4.81 -8.53
N LYS A 133 -14.59 -4.95 -7.66
CA LYS A 133 -13.93 -3.83 -6.97
C LYS A 133 -13.06 -3.04 -7.96
N ASP A 134 -13.30 -1.73 -8.06
CA ASP A 134 -12.57 -0.82 -8.96
C ASP A 134 -11.04 -0.87 -8.73
N LYS A 135 -10.60 -0.95 -7.48
CA LYS A 135 -9.17 -1.11 -7.12
C LYS A 135 -8.54 -2.35 -7.77
N ASP A 136 -9.23 -3.49 -7.73
CA ASP A 136 -8.70 -4.75 -8.25
C ASP A 136 -8.68 -4.74 -9.79
N ILE A 137 -9.71 -4.15 -10.40
CA ILE A 137 -9.77 -3.93 -11.85
C ILE A 137 -8.65 -2.98 -12.27
N ALA A 138 -8.46 -1.85 -11.60
CA ALA A 138 -7.41 -0.88 -11.90
C ALA A 138 -6.01 -1.47 -11.74
N LYS A 139 -5.76 -2.27 -10.70
CA LYS A 139 -4.48 -3.00 -10.51
C LYS A 139 -4.20 -3.91 -11.72
N GLN A 140 -5.18 -4.71 -12.12
CA GLN A 140 -5.01 -5.63 -13.25
C GLN A 140 -4.92 -4.89 -14.58
N TYR A 141 -5.66 -3.80 -14.76
CA TYR A 141 -5.61 -2.98 -15.97
C TYR A 141 -4.25 -2.29 -16.12
N ARG A 142 -3.68 -1.77 -15.03
CA ARG A 142 -2.29 -1.29 -15.01
C ARG A 142 -1.34 -2.41 -15.44
N CYS A 143 -1.51 -3.63 -14.95
CA CYS A 143 -0.67 -4.76 -15.38
C CYS A 143 -0.84 -5.13 -16.86
N LEU A 144 -2.06 -5.06 -17.40
CA LEU A 144 -2.35 -5.35 -18.80
C LEU A 144 -1.85 -4.27 -19.76
N ILE A 145 -1.85 -3.01 -19.33
CA ILE A 145 -1.22 -1.92 -20.09
C ILE A 145 0.30 -1.93 -19.93
N SER A 146 0.78 -2.26 -18.72
CA SER A 146 2.20 -2.32 -18.36
C SER A 146 2.79 -3.72 -18.51
N ILE A 147 2.34 -4.55 -19.46
CA ILE A 147 2.88 -5.90 -19.74
C ILE A 147 4.39 -5.79 -20.06
N ALA A 148 5.16 -5.86 -18.98
CA ALA A 148 6.54 -6.30 -18.87
C ALA A 148 6.87 -6.79 -17.45
N ASP A 149 6.11 -6.45 -16.39
CA ASP A 149 6.32 -7.11 -15.09
C ASP A 149 5.16 -6.91 -14.10
N CYS A 150 4.55 -8.00 -13.62
CA CYS A 150 3.60 -7.94 -12.50
C CYS A 150 3.65 -9.22 -11.66
N GLY A 151 4.41 -9.16 -10.56
CA GLY A 151 4.39 -10.13 -9.48
C GLY A 151 3.07 -10.10 -8.69
N ASP A 152 2.52 -11.29 -8.50
CA ASP A 152 1.34 -11.60 -7.71
C ASP A 152 1.67 -11.55 -6.21
N ASP A 153 1.49 -10.38 -5.58
CA ASP A 153 1.49 -10.29 -4.12
C ASP A 153 0.07 -10.49 -3.57
N GLY A 154 -0.27 -11.78 -3.41
CA GLY A 154 -0.91 -12.34 -2.22
C GLY A 154 -2.24 -11.73 -1.76
N ASP A 155 -3.33 -12.35 -2.23
CA ASP A 155 -4.54 -12.75 -1.48
C ASP A 155 -4.83 -12.01 -0.15
N ASP A 156 -5.62 -10.93 -0.24
CA ASP A 156 -6.46 -10.45 0.87
C ASP A 156 -7.77 -11.28 0.84
N SER A 157 -7.71 -12.50 1.39
CA SER A 157 -8.91 -13.19 1.86
C SER A 157 -9.30 -12.59 3.21
N ASP A 158 -10.22 -11.62 3.19
CA ASP A 158 -10.96 -11.16 4.36
C ASP A 158 -11.83 -12.33 4.88
N ASP A 159 -11.58 -12.75 6.12
CA ASP A 159 -12.53 -13.44 7.01
C ASP A 159 -12.45 -12.78 8.40
#